data_AF-A0A821EJW8-F1
#
_entry.id   AF-A0A821EJW8-F1
#
_cell.length_a   1.000
_cell.length_b   1.000
_cell.length_c   1.000
_cell.angle_alpha   90.00
_cell.angle_beta   90.00
_cell.angle_gamma   90.00
#
_symmetry.space_group_name_H-M   'P 1'
#
loop_
_entity.id
_entity.type
_entity.pdbx_description
1 polymer ?
#
loop_
_entity_poly.entity_id
_entity_poly.type
_entity_poly.pdbx_seq_one_letter_code
_entity_poly.pdbx_strand_id
1 'polypeptide(L)'
;MVEKAHRLLAVHPISVSFIIQPERTNIYDEFQKRISLLKQQQQSSEMKTVSAKIGKGTIEVEMGDITTQKVDVIIGSSSSQILKDTIIRTAGEEVKTAYDNEYKSNPKSTLISTLPGRLACKRIFFLQWKPDKDEAVLRQSIIDFVWTVIQNVISHNYTSIAFPAIGCGKHGCSVDIVVKTMAKEIKNQLSMRNLPLK
;
A
#
# COMPACT_ATOMS: atom_id res chain seq x y z
N MET A 1 -19.91 13.81 19.99
CA MET A 1 -18.65 13.02 20.06
C MET A 1 -18.15 12.55 18.69
N VAL A 2 -19.04 12.18 17.75
CA VAL A 2 -18.69 11.76 16.38
C VAL A 2 -17.98 12.85 15.56
N GLU A 3 -18.38 14.13 15.70
CA GLU A 3 -17.72 15.26 15.03
C GLU A 3 -16.29 15.54 15.53
N LYS A 4 -16.00 15.27 16.82
CA LYS A 4 -14.66 15.47 17.39
C LYS A 4 -13.69 14.39 16.91
N ALA A 5 -14.16 13.16 16.73
CA ALA A 5 -13.41 12.08 16.09
C ALA A 5 -13.15 12.39 14.60
N HIS A 6 -14.16 12.86 13.86
CA HIS A 6 -13.98 13.27 12.46
C HIS A 6 -13.05 14.48 12.28
N ARG A 7 -13.05 15.44 13.22
CA ARG A 7 -12.09 16.57 13.20
C ARG A 7 -10.63 16.14 13.46
N LEU A 8 -10.39 15.05 14.18
CA LEU A 8 -9.04 14.52 14.42
C LEU A 8 -8.49 13.72 13.24
N LEU A 9 -9.36 13.07 12.46
CA LEU A 9 -9.01 12.31 11.24
C LEU A 9 -8.43 13.20 10.12
N ALA A 10 -8.61 14.53 10.21
CA ALA A 10 -8.22 15.53 9.22
C ALA A 10 -6.78 16.09 9.36
N VAL A 11 -5.91 15.58 10.25
CA VAL A 11 -4.65 16.31 10.58
C VAL A 11 -3.36 15.54 10.33
N HIS A 12 -3.31 14.22 10.44
CA HIS A 12 -2.03 13.50 10.36
C HIS A 12 -1.61 13.16 8.92
N PRO A 13 -0.39 13.57 8.50
CA PRO A 13 0.29 13.07 7.30
C PRO A 13 0.16 11.55 7.16
N ILE A 14 -0.18 11.07 5.97
CA ILE A 14 0.00 9.66 5.61
C ILE A 14 1.20 9.57 4.66
N SER A 15 2.14 8.71 5.01
CA SER A 15 3.26 8.30 4.16
C SER A 15 2.95 6.95 3.53
N VAL A 16 3.18 6.84 2.22
CA VAL A 16 3.01 5.60 1.47
C VAL A 16 4.32 5.26 0.77
N SER A 17 4.88 4.10 1.09
CA SER A 17 6.15 3.64 0.55
C SER A 17 5.93 2.36 -0.26
N PHE A 18 6.36 2.38 -1.52
CA PHE A 18 6.41 1.20 -2.38
C PHE A 18 7.75 0.49 -2.17
N ILE A 19 7.70 -0.71 -1.62
CA ILE A 19 8.88 -1.50 -1.28
C ILE A 19 9.06 -2.57 -2.35
N ILE A 20 10.07 -2.38 -3.19
CA ILE A 20 10.34 -3.21 -4.35
C ILE A 20 11.54 -4.09 -4.05
N GLN A 21 11.43 -5.40 -4.26
CA GLN A 21 12.56 -6.29 -4.03
C GLN A 21 13.72 -5.92 -4.96
N PRO A 22 15.00 -5.95 -4.51
CA PRO A 22 16.15 -5.49 -5.29
C PRO A 22 16.29 -6.14 -6.68
N GLU A 23 15.84 -7.38 -6.84
CA GLU A 23 15.85 -8.11 -8.11
C GLU A 23 14.80 -7.63 -9.14
N ARG A 24 13.90 -6.72 -8.75
CA ARG A 24 12.80 -6.21 -9.57
C ARG A 24 13.05 -4.77 -10.06
N THR A 25 14.24 -4.54 -10.62
CA THR A 25 14.70 -3.20 -11.07
C THR A 25 13.73 -2.55 -12.05
N ASN A 26 13.22 -3.28 -13.04
CA ASN A 26 12.26 -2.76 -14.02
C ASN A 26 10.96 -2.22 -13.40
N ILE A 27 10.50 -2.82 -12.30
CA ILE A 27 9.31 -2.36 -11.57
C ILE A 27 9.66 -1.13 -10.73
N TYR A 28 10.83 -1.16 -10.07
CA TYR A 28 11.34 -0.01 -9.32
C TYR A 28 11.47 1.22 -10.22
N ASP A 29 12.06 1.07 -11.41
CA ASP A 29 12.26 2.15 -12.38
C ASP A 29 10.93 2.77 -12.84
N GLU A 30 9.89 1.97 -13.05
CA GLU A 30 8.57 2.48 -13.44
C GLU A 30 7.91 3.25 -12.30
N PHE A 31 8.01 2.76 -11.05
CA PHE A 31 7.57 3.51 -9.87
C PHE A 31 8.37 4.80 -9.69
N GLN A 32 9.69 4.74 -9.82
CA GLN A 32 10.58 5.89 -9.72
C GLN A 32 10.22 6.96 -10.74
N LYS A 33 10.05 6.57 -12.02
CA LYS A 33 9.60 7.45 -13.10
C LYS A 33 8.25 8.07 -12.76
N ARG A 34 7.28 7.26 -12.35
CA ARG A 34 5.92 7.74 -12.07
C ARG A 34 5.88 8.70 -10.88
N ILE A 35 6.58 8.40 -9.79
CA ILE A 35 6.64 9.25 -8.59
C ILE A 35 7.42 10.53 -8.88
N SER A 36 8.49 10.47 -9.69
CA SER A 36 9.22 11.67 -10.11
C SER A 36 8.33 12.65 -10.88
N LEU A 37 7.41 12.14 -11.71
CA LEU A 37 6.43 12.98 -12.42
C LEU A 37 5.37 13.61 -11.49
N LEU A 38 5.23 13.11 -10.25
CA LEU A 38 4.32 13.73 -9.27
C LEU A 38 4.96 14.94 -8.56
N LYS A 39 6.29 15.11 -8.64
CA LYS A 39 6.98 16.28 -8.09
C LYS A 39 6.63 17.53 -8.91
N GLN A 40 5.92 18.48 -8.33
CA GLN A 40 5.86 19.85 -8.86
C GLN A 40 7.16 20.56 -8.47
N GLN A 41 7.87 21.09 -9.46
CA GLN A 41 9.13 21.89 -9.44
C GLN A 41 10.11 21.74 -8.24
N GLN A 42 11.31 21.28 -8.60
CA GLN A 42 12.60 21.36 -7.89
C GLN A 42 12.69 20.80 -6.46
N GLN A 43 13.19 19.56 -6.37
CA GLN A 43 14.25 19.29 -5.40
C GLN A 43 15.18 18.19 -5.93
N SER A 44 16.43 18.58 -6.18
CA SER A 44 17.58 17.70 -6.37
C SER A 44 18.08 17.23 -5.01
N SER A 45 18.32 15.94 -4.87
CA SER A 45 19.49 15.40 -4.15
C SER A 45 19.48 13.88 -4.20
N GLU A 46 20.70 13.34 -4.26
CA GLU A 46 21.04 11.93 -4.24
C GLU A 46 20.53 11.26 -2.97
N MET A 47 19.48 10.44 -3.10
CA MET A 47 19.21 9.34 -2.19
C MET A 47 18.67 8.16 -2.99
N LYS A 48 18.93 6.95 -2.51
CA LYS A 48 18.42 5.67 -3.05
C LYS A 48 16.88 5.56 -3.08
N THR A 49 16.16 6.59 -2.62
CA THR A 49 14.70 6.61 -2.46
C THR A 49 14.13 7.79 -3.23
N VAL A 50 13.14 7.54 -4.08
CA VAL A 50 12.43 8.59 -4.84
C VAL A 50 11.08 8.87 -4.20
N SER A 51 10.88 10.09 -3.70
CA SER A 51 9.68 10.51 -2.97
C SER A 51 9.01 11.74 -3.58
N ALA A 52 7.70 11.87 -3.44
CA ALA A 52 6.91 13.03 -3.83
C ALA A 52 5.97 13.44 -2.68
N LYS A 53 5.96 14.73 -2.36
CA LYS A 53 5.05 15.30 -1.36
C LYS A 53 3.70 15.63 -1.99
N ILE A 54 2.63 15.11 -1.41
CA ILE A 54 1.25 15.31 -1.88
C ILE A 54 0.45 15.93 -0.73
N GLY A 55 0.31 17.25 -0.75
CA GLY A 55 -0.25 18.01 0.37
C GLY A 55 0.56 17.77 1.65
N LYS A 56 -0.09 17.24 2.70
CA LYS A 56 0.59 16.84 3.94
C LYS A 56 1.17 15.42 3.91
N GLY A 57 0.84 14.58 2.92
CA GLY A 57 1.32 13.21 2.81
C GLY A 57 2.53 13.05 1.89
N THR A 58 3.07 11.83 1.83
CA THR A 58 4.17 11.47 0.93
C THR A 58 3.89 10.16 0.19
N ILE A 59 4.41 10.07 -1.03
CA ILE A 59 4.47 8.83 -1.81
C ILE A 59 5.93 8.60 -2.16
N GLU A 60 6.47 7.43 -1.88
CA GLU A 60 7.86 7.10 -2.19
C GLU A 60 8.02 5.67 -2.70
N VAL A 61 9.16 5.41 -3.34
CA VAL A 61 9.58 4.07 -3.73
C VAL A 61 11.00 3.81 -3.22
N GLU A 62 11.20 2.62 -2.67
CA GLU A 62 12.45 2.13 -2.12
C GLU A 62 12.71 0.69 -2.60
N MET A 63 13.98 0.35 -2.84
CA MET A 63 14.38 -1.04 -2.96
C MET A 63 14.58 -1.67 -1.57
N GLY A 64 13.88 -2.77 -1.27
CA GLY A 64 14.04 -3.43 0.02
C GLY A 64 13.15 -4.65 0.23
N ASP A 65 13.22 -5.18 1.46
CA ASP A 65 12.35 -6.22 1.96
C ASP A 65 11.22 -5.60 2.78
N ILE A 66 9.98 -5.82 2.34
CA ILE A 66 8.78 -5.30 3.01
C ILE A 66 8.64 -5.78 4.46
N THR A 67 9.20 -6.95 4.81
CA THR A 67 9.13 -7.50 6.17
C THR A 67 10.06 -6.79 7.16
N THR A 68 10.99 -5.97 6.67
CA THR A 68 11.93 -5.20 7.51
C THR A 68 11.46 -3.78 7.81
N GLN A 69 10.33 -3.38 7.23
CA GLN A 69 9.83 -2.00 7.27
C GLN A 69 9.25 -1.65 8.63
N LYS A 70 9.55 -0.42 9.08
CA LYS A 70 9.05 0.15 10.33
C LYS A 70 7.93 1.14 10.05
N VAL A 71 6.76 0.62 9.72
CA VAL A 71 5.57 1.39 9.32
C VAL A 71 4.35 0.94 10.12
N ASP A 72 3.28 1.71 10.13
CA ASP A 72 2.07 1.30 10.84
C ASP A 72 1.41 0.08 10.17
N VAL A 73 1.36 0.06 8.83
CA VAL A 73 0.70 -1.00 8.07
C VAL A 73 1.61 -1.60 7.00
N ILE A 74 1.76 -2.93 7.01
CA ILE A 74 2.36 -3.69 5.92
C ILE A 74 1.25 -4.32 5.07
N ILE A 75 1.35 -4.16 3.75
CA ILE A 75 0.41 -4.78 2.80
C ILE A 75 0.97 -6.12 2.32
N GLY A 76 0.20 -7.18 2.55
CA GLY A 76 0.38 -8.50 1.95
C GLY A 76 -0.60 -8.75 0.81
N SER A 77 -0.46 -9.89 0.15
CA SER A 77 -1.35 -10.32 -0.92
C SER A 77 -1.73 -11.78 -0.73
N SER A 78 -3.01 -12.06 -0.59
CA SER A 78 -3.55 -13.43 -0.49
C SER A 78 -3.43 -14.21 -1.79
N SER A 79 -3.32 -13.51 -2.93
CA SER A 79 -3.15 -14.11 -4.25
C SER A 79 -1.69 -14.42 -4.60
N SER A 80 -0.73 -13.90 -3.85
CA SER A 80 0.69 -14.20 -3.99
C SER A 80 1.14 -15.12 -2.86
N GLN A 81 1.24 -16.42 -3.15
CA GLN A 81 1.68 -17.41 -2.16
C GLN A 81 3.08 -17.07 -1.63
N ILE A 82 4.02 -16.70 -2.50
CA ILE A 82 5.39 -16.34 -2.12
C ILE A 82 5.41 -15.14 -1.15
N LEU A 83 4.66 -14.07 -1.45
CA LEU A 83 4.64 -12.88 -0.60
C LEU A 83 3.95 -13.16 0.74
N LYS A 84 2.80 -13.84 0.70
CA LYS A 84 2.05 -14.23 1.88
C LYS A 84 2.91 -15.09 2.82
N ASP A 85 3.56 -16.12 2.28
CA ASP A 85 4.39 -17.03 3.06
C ASP A 85 5.63 -16.32 3.61
N THR A 86 6.23 -15.40 2.85
CA THR A 86 7.35 -14.59 3.32
C THR A 86 6.95 -13.73 4.52
N ILE A 87 5.83 -13.01 4.42
CA ILE A 87 5.32 -12.17 5.51
C ILE A 87 4.97 -13.04 6.72
N ILE A 88 4.21 -14.12 6.54
CA ILE A 88 3.78 -15.01 7.63
C ILE A 88 4.99 -15.66 8.31
N ARG A 89 5.96 -16.17 7.54
CA ARG A 89 7.17 -16.80 8.10
C ARG A 89 7.97 -15.83 8.97
N THR A 90 8.11 -14.58 8.54
CA THR A 90 8.81 -13.57 9.34
C THR A 90 7.98 -13.09 10.53
N ALA A 91 6.66 -12.97 10.36
CA ALA A 91 5.74 -12.50 11.39
C ALA A 91 5.51 -13.52 12.52
N GLY A 92 5.44 -14.82 12.22
CA GLY A 92 5.21 -15.88 13.19
C GLY A 92 3.92 -16.68 12.95
N GLU A 93 3.84 -17.86 13.60
CA GLU A 93 2.74 -18.81 13.45
C GLU A 93 1.39 -18.26 13.93
N GLU A 94 1.42 -17.33 14.89
CA GLU A 94 0.23 -16.61 15.37
C GLU A 94 -0.45 -15.81 14.27
N VAL A 95 0.33 -15.22 13.35
CA VAL A 95 -0.20 -14.49 12.19
C VAL A 95 -0.80 -15.46 11.18
N LYS A 96 -0.15 -16.61 10.98
CA LYS A 96 -0.70 -17.69 10.14
C LYS A 96 -2.07 -18.15 10.64
N THR A 97 -2.15 -18.46 11.93
CA THR A 97 -3.38 -18.93 12.57
C THR A 97 -4.49 -17.90 12.47
N ALA A 98 -4.19 -16.63 12.75
CA ALA A 98 -5.15 -15.53 12.62
C ALA A 98 -5.63 -15.38 11.17
N TYR A 99 -4.72 -15.38 10.20
CA TYR A 99 -5.06 -15.30 8.78
C TYR A 99 -5.96 -16.47 8.34
N ASP A 100 -5.59 -17.70 8.69
CA ASP A 100 -6.33 -18.91 8.28
C ASP A 100 -7.74 -18.92 8.87
N ASN A 101 -7.89 -18.49 10.14
CA ASN A 101 -9.20 -18.38 10.79
C ASN A 101 -10.10 -17.33 10.11
N GLU A 102 -9.56 -16.14 9.84
CA GLU A 102 -10.29 -15.07 9.15
C GLU A 102 -10.66 -15.49 7.71
N TYR A 103 -9.73 -16.10 6.99
CA TYR A 103 -9.98 -16.61 5.64
C TYR A 103 -11.05 -17.70 5.62
N LYS A 104 -11.04 -18.62 6.60
CA LYS A 104 -12.04 -19.66 6.73
C LYS A 104 -13.42 -19.09 7.10
N SER A 105 -13.46 -18.11 7.99
CA SER A 105 -14.71 -17.49 8.44
C SER A 105 -15.32 -16.56 7.39
N ASN A 106 -14.49 -15.85 6.62
CA ASN A 106 -14.93 -14.90 5.60
C ASN A 106 -14.06 -15.01 4.33
N PRO A 107 -14.24 -16.07 3.53
CA PRO A 107 -13.42 -16.30 2.34
C PRO A 107 -13.60 -15.24 1.26
N LYS A 108 -14.70 -14.48 1.30
CA LYS A 108 -15.00 -13.40 0.35
C LYS A 108 -14.49 -12.03 0.79
N SER A 109 -13.85 -11.91 1.95
CA SER A 109 -13.33 -10.63 2.42
C SER A 109 -12.29 -10.07 1.44
N THR A 110 -12.41 -8.82 1.00
CA THR A 110 -11.40 -8.21 0.12
C THR A 110 -10.08 -7.90 0.85
N LEU A 111 -10.13 -7.81 2.18
CA LEU A 111 -9.00 -7.49 3.05
C LEU A 111 -9.07 -8.31 4.34
N ILE A 112 -8.00 -9.03 4.67
CA ILE A 112 -7.84 -9.73 5.95
C ILE A 112 -6.84 -8.94 6.80
N SER A 113 -7.26 -8.54 7.99
CA SER A 113 -6.42 -7.78 8.93
C SER A 113 -5.90 -8.70 10.02
N THR A 114 -4.60 -8.63 10.30
CA THR A 114 -3.96 -9.43 11.36
C THR A 114 -3.08 -8.54 12.24
N LEU A 115 -2.74 -9.04 13.43
CA LEU A 115 -1.70 -8.46 14.29
C LEU A 115 -0.31 -8.64 13.63
N PRO A 116 0.70 -7.85 14.02
CA PRO A 116 1.99 -7.83 13.33
C PRO A 116 2.89 -9.03 13.62
N GLY A 117 2.59 -9.79 14.69
CA GLY A 117 3.51 -10.81 15.21
C GLY A 117 4.86 -10.17 15.55
N ARG A 118 5.94 -10.68 14.95
CA ARG A 118 7.31 -10.20 15.09
C ARG A 118 7.69 -9.04 14.16
N LEU A 119 6.83 -8.65 13.22
CA LEU A 119 7.14 -7.53 12.32
C LEU A 119 7.10 -6.20 13.08
N ALA A 120 7.95 -5.26 12.68
CA ALA A 120 8.02 -3.92 13.25
C ALA A 120 6.90 -2.99 12.72
N CYS A 121 5.68 -3.51 12.61
CA CYS A 121 4.50 -2.75 12.21
C CYS A 121 3.38 -2.85 13.26
N LYS A 122 2.28 -2.12 13.07
CA LYS A 122 1.09 -2.20 13.96
C LYS A 122 0.06 -3.20 13.43
N ARG A 123 -0.06 -3.35 12.10
CA ARG A 123 -0.99 -4.27 11.43
C ARG A 123 -0.42 -4.78 10.11
N ILE A 124 -0.91 -5.95 9.72
CA ILE A 124 -0.71 -6.51 8.38
C ILE A 124 -2.07 -6.65 7.72
N PHE A 125 -2.22 -6.05 6.53
CA PHE A 125 -3.42 -6.20 5.71
C PHE A 125 -3.11 -7.08 4.50
N PHE A 126 -3.70 -8.27 4.45
CA PHE A 126 -3.61 -9.16 3.30
C PHE A 126 -4.75 -8.88 2.33
N LEU A 127 -4.41 -8.41 1.12
CA LEU A 127 -5.40 -8.12 0.09
C LEU A 127 -5.77 -9.39 -0.68
N GLN A 128 -7.06 -9.69 -0.74
CA GLN A 128 -7.63 -10.71 -1.62
C GLN A 128 -7.94 -10.11 -2.99
N TRP A 129 -6.89 -9.63 -3.66
CA TRP A 129 -6.98 -9.00 -4.97
C TRP A 129 -6.15 -9.75 -6.01
N LYS A 130 -6.69 -9.90 -7.22
CA LYS A 130 -6.00 -10.46 -8.38
C LYS A 130 -6.15 -9.49 -9.55
N PRO A 131 -5.10 -9.27 -10.33
CA PRO A 131 -5.19 -8.38 -11.46
C PRO A 131 -6.01 -9.04 -12.58
N ASP A 132 -6.87 -8.24 -13.22
CA ASP A 132 -7.64 -8.65 -14.40
C ASP A 132 -6.85 -8.37 -15.69
N LYS A 133 -7.20 -9.06 -16.78
CA LYS A 133 -6.65 -8.83 -18.11
C LYS A 133 -7.32 -7.64 -18.80
N ASP A 134 -8.60 -7.42 -18.52
CA ASP A 134 -9.31 -6.23 -19.00
C ASP A 134 -8.75 -5.00 -18.28
N GLU A 135 -8.26 -4.03 -19.05
CA GLU A 135 -7.59 -2.88 -18.45
C GLU A 135 -8.54 -1.96 -17.66
N ALA A 136 -9.82 -1.88 -18.03
CA ALA A 136 -10.78 -1.06 -17.32
C ALA A 136 -11.13 -1.69 -15.97
N VAL A 137 -11.36 -3.00 -15.95
CA VAL A 137 -11.56 -3.78 -14.71
C VAL A 137 -10.31 -3.76 -13.83
N LEU A 138 -9.12 -3.89 -14.42
CA LEU A 138 -7.86 -3.76 -13.71
C LEU A 138 -7.74 -2.39 -13.04
N ARG A 139 -7.97 -1.30 -13.77
CA ARG A 139 -7.89 0.06 -13.23
C ARG A 139 -8.88 0.27 -12.09
N GLN A 140 -10.14 -0.12 -12.28
CA GLN A 140 -11.18 0.07 -11.27
C GLN A 140 -10.88 -0.75 -10.01
N SER A 141 -10.50 -2.02 -10.14
CA SER A 141 -10.17 -2.85 -8.99
C SER A 141 -8.94 -2.35 -8.21
N ILE A 142 -7.97 -1.70 -8.88
CA ILE A 142 -6.87 -1.01 -8.20
C ILE A 142 -7.37 0.18 -7.38
N ILE A 143 -8.25 0.99 -7.97
CA ILE A 143 -8.85 2.14 -7.28
C ILE A 143 -9.57 1.66 -6.02
N ASP A 144 -10.38 0.61 -6.14
CA ASP A 144 -11.20 0.09 -5.04
C ASP A 144 -10.34 -0.47 -3.89
N PHE A 145 -9.29 -1.25 -4.18
CA PHE A 145 -8.43 -1.76 -3.10
C PHE A 145 -7.58 -0.66 -2.47
N VAL A 146 -7.08 0.31 -3.25
CA VAL A 146 -6.31 1.44 -2.69
C VAL A 146 -7.20 2.26 -1.77
N TRP A 147 -8.43 2.58 -2.21
CA TRP A 147 -9.43 3.21 -1.36
C TRP A 147 -9.60 2.41 -0.07
N THR A 148 -9.83 1.10 -0.17
CA THR A 148 -10.08 0.22 0.99
C THR A 148 -8.94 0.27 2.00
N VAL A 149 -7.70 0.19 1.53
CA VAL A 149 -6.51 0.26 2.40
C VAL A 149 -6.41 1.62 3.08
N ILE A 150 -6.49 2.72 2.31
CA ILE A 150 -6.31 4.07 2.87
C ILE A 150 -7.38 4.38 3.91
N GLN A 151 -8.61 3.93 3.71
CA GLN A 151 -9.71 4.22 4.62
C GLN A 151 -9.62 3.39 5.89
N ASN A 152 -9.13 2.15 5.81
CA ASN A 152 -8.76 1.37 7.00
C ASN A 152 -7.59 2.02 7.76
N VAL A 153 -6.61 2.58 7.07
CA VAL A 153 -5.49 3.31 7.69
C VAL A 153 -6.01 4.54 8.44
N ILE A 154 -6.88 5.32 7.80
CA ILE A 154 -7.49 6.51 8.40
C ILE A 154 -8.33 6.13 9.62
N SER A 155 -9.24 5.15 9.51
CA SER A 155 -10.15 4.79 10.59
C SER A 155 -9.43 4.28 11.85
N HIS A 156 -8.21 3.75 11.70
CA HIS A 156 -7.38 3.27 12.80
C HIS A 156 -6.28 4.27 13.23
N ASN A 157 -6.27 5.50 12.70
CA ASN A 157 -5.26 6.53 12.94
C ASN A 157 -3.82 6.07 12.62
N TYR A 158 -3.66 5.23 11.60
CA TYR A 158 -2.35 4.87 11.07
C TYR A 158 -1.84 5.95 10.10
N THR A 159 -0.52 6.09 10.02
CA THR A 159 0.16 7.22 9.34
C THR A 159 1.23 6.79 8.35
N SER A 160 1.58 5.50 8.31
CA SER A 160 2.57 4.97 7.36
C SER A 160 2.17 3.60 6.82
N ILE A 161 2.35 3.40 5.52
CA ILE A 161 1.94 2.18 4.82
C ILE A 161 3.07 1.72 3.90
N ALA A 162 3.45 0.45 3.98
CA ALA A 162 4.35 -0.19 3.02
C ALA A 162 3.55 -1.06 2.04
N PHE A 163 3.56 -0.70 0.76
CA PHE A 163 3.00 -1.51 -0.33
C PHE A 163 4.10 -2.34 -1.00
N PRO A 164 3.85 -3.62 -1.32
CA PRO A 164 4.70 -4.38 -2.21
C PRO A 164 4.42 -3.98 -3.67
N ALA A 165 5.18 -4.55 -4.61
CA ALA A 165 4.89 -4.53 -6.04
C ALA A 165 3.63 -5.36 -6.42
N ILE A 166 2.48 -5.09 -5.79
CA ILE A 166 1.23 -5.83 -6.00
C ILE A 166 0.75 -5.65 -7.45
N GLY A 167 0.36 -6.74 -8.12
CA GLY A 167 -0.09 -6.69 -9.51
C GLY A 167 1.03 -6.66 -10.56
N CYS A 168 2.28 -6.44 -10.15
CA CYS A 168 3.46 -6.45 -11.04
C CYS A 168 4.11 -7.85 -11.11
N GLY A 169 3.30 -8.91 -11.10
CA GLY A 169 3.77 -10.30 -11.20
C GLY A 169 3.71 -10.85 -12.64
N LYS A 170 3.99 -12.14 -12.81
CA LYS A 170 3.95 -12.84 -14.11
C LYS A 170 2.55 -13.00 -14.73
N HIS A 171 1.53 -12.28 -14.24
CA HIS A 171 0.13 -12.45 -14.63
C HIS A 171 -0.22 -11.76 -15.96
N GLY A 172 0.76 -11.20 -16.68
CA GLY A 172 0.57 -10.60 -18.01
C GLY A 172 -0.08 -9.21 -18.00
N CYS A 173 -0.33 -8.63 -16.82
CA CYS A 173 -0.88 -7.29 -16.70
C CYS A 173 0.22 -6.24 -16.91
N SER A 174 -0.14 -5.12 -17.53
CA SER A 174 0.80 -4.04 -17.80
C SER A 174 1.26 -3.39 -16.49
N VAL A 175 2.54 -3.56 -16.14
CA VAL A 175 3.18 -2.91 -14.98
C VAL A 175 2.94 -1.40 -15.02
N ASP A 176 3.01 -0.80 -16.19
CA ASP A 176 2.72 0.62 -16.43
C ASP A 176 1.31 1.01 -15.96
N ILE A 177 0.28 0.22 -16.29
CA ILE A 177 -1.10 0.49 -15.86
C ILE A 177 -1.22 0.39 -14.34
N VAL A 178 -0.63 -0.66 -13.74
CA VAL A 178 -0.69 -0.88 -12.30
C VAL A 178 -0.04 0.29 -11.56
N VAL A 179 1.20 0.60 -11.90
CA VAL A 179 1.98 1.69 -11.28
C VAL A 179 1.29 3.04 -11.48
N LYS A 180 0.86 3.35 -12.71
CA LYS A 180 0.18 4.62 -13.00
C LYS A 180 -1.11 4.79 -12.23
N THR A 181 -1.88 3.72 -12.10
CA THR A 181 -3.18 3.74 -11.41
C THR A 181 -3.00 3.84 -9.90
N MET A 182 -2.12 3.01 -9.31
CA MET A 182 -1.81 3.08 -7.88
C MET A 182 -1.30 4.46 -7.47
N ALA A 183 -0.29 4.99 -8.17
CA ALA A 183 0.28 6.30 -7.85
C ALA A 183 -0.73 7.45 -8.02
N LYS A 184 -1.59 7.37 -9.05
CA LYS A 184 -2.66 8.35 -9.26
C LYS A 184 -3.70 8.29 -8.15
N GLU A 185 -4.15 7.10 -7.77
CA GLU A 185 -5.20 6.97 -6.77
C GLU A 185 -4.69 7.34 -5.37
N ILE A 186 -3.48 6.90 -4.98
CA ILE A 186 -2.88 7.34 -3.72
C ILE A 186 -2.73 8.86 -3.71
N LYS A 187 -2.27 9.48 -4.82
CA LYS A 187 -2.22 10.93 -4.93
C LYS A 187 -3.59 11.57 -4.72
N ASN A 188 -4.65 11.05 -5.32
CA ASN A 188 -6.01 11.56 -5.17
C ASN A 188 -6.46 11.51 -3.69
N GLN A 189 -6.31 10.34 -3.06
CA GLN A 189 -6.66 10.11 -1.66
C GLN A 189 -5.89 11.05 -0.72
N LEU A 190 -4.58 11.23 -0.94
CA LEU A 190 -3.76 12.15 -0.13
C LEU A 190 -4.09 13.63 -0.39
N SER A 191 -4.49 13.99 -1.61
CA SER A 191 -4.84 15.37 -1.98
C SER A 191 -6.19 15.79 -1.39
N MET A 192 -7.20 14.91 -1.44
CA MET A 192 -8.55 15.15 -0.91
C MET A 192 -8.56 15.41 0.61
N ARG A 193 -7.58 14.89 1.34
CA ARG A 193 -7.42 15.14 2.79
C ARG A 193 -7.00 16.57 3.13
N ASN A 194 -6.62 17.40 2.16
CA ASN A 194 -6.27 18.81 2.39
C ASN A 194 -7.45 19.76 2.16
N LEU A 195 -8.64 19.25 1.82
CA LEU A 195 -9.82 20.09 1.65
C LEU A 195 -10.43 20.39 3.02
N PRO A 196 -10.71 21.67 3.35
CA PRO A 196 -11.45 21.99 4.56
C PRO A 196 -12.81 21.29 4.50
N LEU A 197 -13.14 20.56 5.58
CA LEU A 197 -14.48 20.00 5.76
C LEU A 197 -15.47 21.17 5.72
N LYS A 198 -16.38 21.17 4.73
CA LYS A 198 -17.49 22.12 4.67
C LYS A 198 -18.52 21.81 5.74
#